data_AF-A0AAV1DTR2-F1
#
_entry.id   AF-A0AAV1DTR2-F1
#
_cell.length_a   1.000
_cell.length_b   1.000
_cell.length_c   1.000
_cell.angle_alpha   90.00
_cell.angle_beta   90.00
_cell.angle_gamma   90.00
#
_symmetry.space_group_name_H-M   'P 1'
#
loop_
_entity.id
_entity.type
_entity.pdbx_description
1 polymer ?
#
loop_
_entity_poly.entity_id
_entity_poly.type
_entity_poly.pdbx_seq_one_letter_code
_entity_poly.pdbx_strand_id
1 'polypeptide(L)'
;MLPLSKHLHCGRSKKKNEEVKKRGGGFTKICSLSPQLQKFTGVPELPRTEVVKQLWSYIRENNLQDPSNRKNIICDVTLRELFDVDSIDMFQMTKALAKHIWPLGASEPPPVASTTKDKQRKQDREEEPDEPKRKAKRQKGANSAFLASLPLSDALVKFLNTGENALPRSDVIKRIWDYIKQNNLQDPSDRRMILCDDKLKELFEVDTFQGFTVSKLLKNHFIKPEQ
;
A
#
# COMPACT_ATOMS: atom_id res chain seq x y z
N MET A 1 31.67 -3.97 52.12
CA MET A 1 30.26 -4.41 52.07
C MET A 1 29.39 -3.34 52.72
N LEU A 2 28.39 -2.84 51.98
CA LEU A 2 27.26 -2.00 52.42
C LEU A 2 26.28 -2.88 53.26
N PRO A 3 25.42 -2.35 54.16
CA PRO A 3 24.21 -1.62 53.71
C PRO A 3 23.52 -0.58 54.65
N LEU A 4 22.78 0.32 53.97
CA LEU A 4 21.41 0.84 54.20
C LEU A 4 20.99 1.79 55.36
N SER A 5 20.29 2.85 54.91
CA SER A 5 19.00 3.40 55.42
C SER A 5 19.10 4.39 56.61
N LYS A 6 18.48 5.59 56.64
CA LYS A 6 17.34 6.20 55.92
C LYS A 6 17.48 7.73 55.94
N HIS A 7 17.30 8.40 54.81
CA HIS A 7 17.03 9.85 54.78
C HIS A 7 15.52 10.08 54.66
N LEU A 8 15.00 10.97 55.49
CA LEU A 8 13.62 11.45 55.48
C LEU A 8 13.47 12.72 54.61
N HIS A 9 12.31 12.80 53.97
CA HIS A 9 11.60 13.95 53.38
C HIS A 9 12.16 14.64 52.13
N CYS A 10 11.37 14.61 51.04
CA CYS A 10 10.60 15.79 50.59
C CYS A 10 9.71 15.41 49.40
N GLY A 11 8.39 15.62 49.54
CA GLY A 11 7.43 15.43 48.46
C GLY A 11 7.56 16.50 47.37
N ARG A 12 7.32 16.12 46.11
CA ARG A 12 7.10 17.10 45.04
C ARG A 12 6.16 16.57 43.95
N SER A 13 4.92 16.99 44.10
CA SER A 13 3.94 17.44 43.09
C SER A 13 3.92 16.81 41.69
N LYS A 14 2.78 16.16 41.41
CA LYS A 14 2.23 15.84 40.08
C LYS A 14 2.28 17.08 39.16
N LYS A 15 3.06 17.00 38.08
CA LYS A 15 3.06 18.02 37.02
C LYS A 15 2.00 17.62 35.99
N LYS A 16 0.90 18.38 35.97
CA LYS A 16 -0.14 18.35 34.92
C LYS A 16 0.54 18.63 33.58
N ASN A 17 0.33 17.74 32.61
CA ASN A 17 0.79 17.93 31.24
C ASN A 17 -0.17 18.90 30.55
N GLU A 18 0.31 20.09 30.21
CA GLU A 18 -0.43 21.06 29.42
C GLU A 18 -0.58 20.55 27.99
N GLU A 19 -1.82 20.53 27.53
CA GLU A 19 -2.22 20.17 26.18
C GLU A 19 -1.81 21.28 25.21
N VAL A 20 -0.64 21.14 24.57
CA VAL A 20 -0.30 21.94 23.39
C VAL A 20 -1.22 21.50 22.26
N LYS A 21 -2.27 22.31 22.03
CA LYS A 21 -3.26 22.11 20.96
C LYS A 21 -2.60 22.28 19.59
N LYS A 22 -1.91 21.23 19.13
CA LYS A 22 -1.46 21.13 17.74
C LYS A 22 -2.70 21.15 16.87
N ARG A 23 -2.75 22.06 15.90
CA ARG A 23 -3.78 22.10 14.86
C ARG A 23 -3.65 20.82 14.03
N GLY A 24 -4.29 19.77 14.50
CA GLY A 24 -4.21 18.43 13.95
C GLY A 24 -5.00 18.32 12.67
N GLY A 25 -4.32 18.00 11.57
CA GLY A 25 -4.99 17.59 10.32
C GLY A 25 -5.89 16.38 10.56
N GLY A 26 -6.75 16.04 9.59
CA GLY A 26 -7.77 14.99 9.73
C GLY A 26 -7.29 13.62 10.26
N PHE A 27 -5.98 13.34 10.15
CA PHE A 27 -5.34 12.11 10.62
C PHE A 27 -5.18 12.00 12.15
N THR A 28 -5.07 13.12 12.88
CA THR A 28 -4.92 13.10 14.34
C THR A 28 -6.24 13.32 15.06
N LYS A 29 -7.36 13.30 14.34
CA LYS A 29 -8.69 13.43 14.94
C LYS A 29 -8.94 12.22 15.82
N ILE A 30 -9.22 12.47 17.10
CA ILE A 30 -9.63 11.43 18.03
C ILE A 30 -11.01 10.91 17.58
N CYS A 31 -11.18 9.59 17.60
CA CYS A 31 -12.40 8.91 17.18
C CYS A 31 -12.86 7.97 18.28
N SER A 32 -14.17 7.79 18.41
CA SER A 32 -14.78 6.77 19.26
C SER A 32 -14.64 5.40 18.60
N LEU A 33 -14.40 4.36 19.40
CA LEU A 33 -14.23 2.99 18.94
C LEU A 33 -15.45 2.12 19.30
N SER A 34 -15.79 1.17 18.45
CA SER A 34 -16.80 0.14 18.77
C SER A 34 -16.36 -0.75 19.94
N PRO A 35 -17.28 -1.40 20.67
CA PRO A 35 -16.94 -2.29 21.79
C PRO A 35 -15.91 -3.37 21.45
N GLN A 36 -15.96 -3.95 20.24
CA GLN A 36 -14.99 -4.95 19.80
C GLN A 36 -13.59 -4.34 19.68
N LEU A 37 -13.45 -3.17 19.05
CA LEU A 37 -12.17 -2.47 18.97
C LEU A 37 -11.67 -2.02 20.34
N GLN A 38 -12.56 -1.61 21.26
CA GLN A 38 -12.16 -1.24 22.63
C GLN A 38 -11.56 -2.42 23.39
N LYS A 39 -12.09 -3.64 23.21
CA LYS A 39 -11.49 -4.85 23.80
C LYS A 39 -10.08 -5.10 23.28
N PHE A 40 -9.82 -4.77 22.01
CA PHE A 40 -8.50 -4.93 21.39
C PHE A 40 -7.52 -3.81 21.82
N THR A 41 -7.93 -2.54 21.77
CA THR A 41 -7.05 -1.39 22.06
C THR A 41 -6.96 -1.05 23.55
N GLY A 42 -7.88 -1.54 24.37
CA GLY A 42 -7.99 -1.26 25.81
C GLY A 42 -8.50 0.14 26.14
N VAL A 43 -8.90 0.94 25.15
CA VAL A 43 -9.32 2.34 25.33
C VAL A 43 -10.56 2.67 24.49
N PRO A 44 -11.44 3.57 24.96
CA PRO A 44 -12.68 3.92 24.25
C PRO A 44 -12.46 4.80 23.01
N GLU A 45 -11.35 5.54 22.98
CA GLU A 45 -11.13 6.61 22.01
C GLU A 45 -9.67 6.64 21.54
N LEU A 46 -9.45 6.62 20.23
CA LEU A 46 -8.13 6.77 19.61
C LEU A 46 -8.23 7.44 18.24
N PRO A 47 -7.17 8.13 17.78
CA PRO A 47 -7.04 8.48 16.38
C PRO A 47 -7.04 7.23 15.51
N ARG A 48 -7.68 7.31 14.34
CA ARG A 48 -7.71 6.21 13.36
C ARG A 48 -6.32 5.68 13.02
N THR A 49 -5.31 6.55 12.94
CA THR A 49 -3.92 6.16 12.66
C THR A 49 -3.31 5.28 13.75
N GLU A 50 -3.62 5.56 15.02
CA GLU A 50 -3.11 4.77 16.15
C GLU A 50 -3.77 3.40 16.19
N VAL A 51 -5.08 3.31 15.91
CA VAL A 51 -5.79 2.01 15.80
C VAL A 51 -5.14 1.15 14.71
N VAL A 52 -4.93 1.70 13.52
CA VAL A 52 -4.29 0.99 12.41
C VAL A 52 -2.88 0.55 12.77
N LYS A 53 -2.12 1.39 13.47
CA LYS A 53 -0.75 1.08 13.91
C LYS A 53 -0.73 -0.07 14.93
N GLN A 54 -1.59 -0.05 15.94
CA GLN A 54 -1.69 -1.12 16.93
C GLN A 54 -2.06 -2.46 16.28
N LEU A 55 -3.02 -2.43 15.36
CA LEU A 55 -3.43 -3.62 14.62
C LEU A 55 -2.28 -4.21 13.79
N TRP A 56 -1.50 -3.36 13.10
CA TRP A 56 -0.32 -3.80 12.35
C TRP A 56 0.83 -4.31 13.22
N SER A 57 1.00 -3.77 14.43
CA SER A 57 1.96 -4.32 15.40
C SER A 57 1.52 -5.73 15.80
N TYR A 58 0.26 -5.90 16.19
CA TYR A 58 -0.31 -7.19 16.56
C TYR A 58 -0.19 -8.25 15.44
N ILE A 59 -0.54 -7.89 14.20
CA ILE A 59 -0.43 -8.78 13.04
C ILE A 59 1.00 -9.27 12.84
N ARG A 60 2.00 -8.40 13.05
CA ARG A 60 3.42 -8.76 12.90
C ARG A 60 3.95 -9.57 14.07
N GLU A 61 3.58 -9.21 15.30
CA GLU A 61 3.97 -9.92 16.52
C GLU A 61 3.43 -11.36 16.55
N ASN A 62 2.22 -11.57 16.03
CA ASN A 62 1.58 -12.88 15.95
C ASN A 62 1.82 -13.60 14.61
N ASN A 63 2.67 -13.06 13.72
CA ASN A 63 3.00 -13.64 12.41
C ASN A 63 1.77 -13.99 11.56
N LEU A 64 0.75 -13.13 11.57
CA LEU A 64 -0.54 -13.37 10.91
C LEU A 64 -0.55 -13.00 9.42
N GLN A 65 0.59 -12.67 8.82
CA GLN A 65 0.68 -12.43 7.38
C GLN A 65 0.84 -13.74 6.63
N ASP A 66 0.14 -13.88 5.52
CA ASP A 66 0.30 -15.04 4.64
C ASP A 66 1.75 -15.07 4.08
N PRO A 67 2.49 -16.19 4.23
CA PRO A 67 3.88 -16.30 3.79
C PRO A 67 4.02 -16.23 2.26
N SER A 68 3.00 -16.63 1.51
CA SER A 68 2.98 -16.59 0.04
C SER A 68 2.55 -15.21 -0.46
N ASN A 69 1.62 -14.55 0.24
CA ASN A 69 1.14 -13.23 -0.10
C ASN A 69 1.05 -12.32 1.14
N ARG A 70 2.14 -11.62 1.45
CA ARG A 70 2.24 -10.71 2.61
C ARG A 70 1.23 -9.55 2.66
N LYS A 71 0.40 -9.36 1.62
CA LYS A 71 -0.72 -8.41 1.63
C LYS A 71 -1.96 -8.99 2.33
N ASN A 72 -2.08 -10.32 2.32
CA ASN A 72 -3.16 -11.03 2.96
C ASN A 72 -2.81 -11.32 4.42
N ILE A 73 -3.79 -11.09 5.29
CA ILE A 73 -3.72 -11.30 6.73
C ILE A 73 -4.64 -12.46 7.07
N ILE A 74 -4.10 -13.48 7.72
CA ILE A 74 -4.84 -14.62 8.25
C ILE A 74 -5.42 -14.20 9.60
N CYS A 75 -6.74 -14.14 9.70
CA CYS A 75 -7.39 -13.67 10.91
C CYS A 75 -7.42 -14.79 11.96
N ASP A 76 -6.79 -14.54 13.09
CA ASP A 76 -6.86 -15.38 14.27
C ASP A 76 -8.19 -15.18 15.01
N VAL A 77 -8.34 -15.73 16.21
CA VAL A 77 -9.59 -15.59 16.99
C VAL A 77 -9.92 -14.12 17.23
N THR A 78 -8.94 -13.32 17.65
CA THR A 78 -9.13 -11.90 17.97
C THR A 78 -9.48 -11.06 16.74
N LEU A 79 -8.80 -11.26 15.61
CA LEU A 79 -9.12 -10.54 14.37
C LEU A 79 -10.44 -11.01 13.74
N ARG A 80 -10.81 -12.29 13.90
CA ARG A 80 -12.12 -12.78 13.47
C ARG A 80 -13.27 -12.16 14.25
N GLU A 81 -13.11 -11.96 15.56
CA GLU A 81 -14.11 -11.24 16.37
C GLU A 81 -14.27 -9.76 15.96
N LEU A 82 -13.23 -9.17 15.34
CA LEU A 82 -13.26 -7.79 14.86
C LEU A 82 -13.81 -7.65 13.45
N PHE A 83 -13.47 -8.56 12.54
CA PHE A 83 -13.73 -8.42 11.12
C PHE A 83 -14.75 -9.41 10.56
N ASP A 84 -15.11 -10.45 11.32
CA ASP A 84 -16.02 -11.54 10.93
C ASP A 84 -15.61 -12.28 9.65
N VAL A 85 -14.30 -12.44 9.44
CA VAL A 85 -13.72 -13.07 8.23
C VAL A 85 -12.44 -13.81 8.57
N ASP A 86 -12.18 -14.92 7.88
CA ASP A 86 -11.00 -15.76 8.11
C ASP A 86 -9.70 -15.18 7.55
N SER A 87 -9.80 -14.31 6.53
CA SER A 87 -8.64 -13.62 5.96
C SER A 87 -9.02 -12.29 5.32
N ILE A 88 -8.16 -11.27 5.42
CA ILE A 88 -8.36 -9.95 4.83
C ILE A 88 -7.11 -9.41 4.14
N ASP A 89 -7.30 -8.64 3.07
CA ASP A 89 -6.26 -7.79 2.50
C ASP A 89 -6.12 -6.48 3.30
N MET A 90 -4.93 -5.86 3.28
CA MET A 90 -4.63 -4.55 3.87
C MET A 90 -5.67 -3.47 3.49
N PHE A 91 -6.13 -3.45 2.23
CA PHE A 91 -7.14 -2.48 1.78
C PHE A 91 -8.52 -2.79 2.39
N GLN A 92 -8.87 -4.07 2.49
CA GLN A 92 -10.11 -4.52 3.11
C GLN A 92 -10.12 -4.24 4.61
N MET A 93 -8.99 -4.42 5.30
CA MET A 93 -8.82 -4.07 6.71
C MET A 93 -9.14 -2.60 6.97
N THR A 94 -8.59 -1.70 6.15
CA THR A 94 -8.87 -0.26 6.27
C THR A 94 -10.36 0.03 6.08
N LYS A 95 -11.02 -0.64 5.13
CA LYS A 95 -12.45 -0.52 4.90
C LYS A 95 -13.28 -1.09 6.07
N ALA A 96 -12.90 -2.24 6.60
CA ALA A 96 -13.58 -2.88 7.73
C ALA A 96 -13.53 -2.01 8.99
N LEU A 97 -12.37 -1.39 9.28
CA LEU A 97 -12.22 -0.45 10.40
C LEU A 97 -13.14 0.77 10.32
N ALA A 98 -13.61 1.17 9.15
CA ALA A 98 -14.57 2.28 9.03
C ALA A 98 -15.92 1.99 9.71
N LYS A 99 -16.30 0.72 9.88
CA LYS A 99 -17.51 0.32 10.61
C LYS A 99 -17.38 0.48 12.12
N HIS A 100 -16.14 0.49 12.62
CA HIS A 100 -15.82 0.42 14.05
C HIS A 100 -15.21 1.72 14.60
N ILE A 101 -14.97 2.73 13.76
CA ILE A 101 -14.35 4.00 14.13
C ILE A 101 -15.28 5.14 13.74
N TRP A 102 -15.75 5.90 14.73
CA TRP A 102 -16.71 6.99 14.54
C TRP A 102 -16.13 8.34 14.97
N PRO A 103 -16.47 9.46 14.31
CA PRO A 103 -16.05 10.79 14.77
C PRO A 103 -16.61 11.09 16.17
N LEU A 104 -15.77 11.64 17.06
CA LEU A 104 -16.24 12.15 18.35
C LEU A 104 -17.20 13.31 18.12
N GLY A 105 -18.47 13.13 18.53
CA GLY A 105 -19.57 14.07 18.30
C GLY A 105 -20.80 13.46 17.62
N ALA A 106 -20.71 12.23 17.12
CA ALA A 106 -21.89 11.44 16.75
C ALA A 106 -22.38 10.67 17.98
N SER A 107 -23.36 11.22 18.70
CA SER A 107 -24.10 10.46 19.72
C SER A 107 -24.96 9.39 19.03
N GLU A 108 -24.69 8.13 19.39
CA GLU A 108 -25.40 6.89 19.03
C GLU A 108 -24.98 6.14 17.74
N PRO A 109 -24.90 4.79 17.81
CA PRO A 109 -24.61 3.95 16.66
C PRO A 109 -25.73 4.07 15.60
N PRO A 110 -25.41 4.02 14.29
CA PRO A 110 -26.44 3.82 13.28
C PRO A 110 -27.18 2.51 13.56
N PRO A 111 -28.51 2.44 13.36
CA PRO A 111 -29.32 1.29 13.76
C PRO A 111 -28.83 0.03 13.04
N VAL A 112 -28.64 -1.02 13.85
CA VAL A 112 -28.27 -2.37 13.44
C VAL A 112 -29.35 -2.95 12.52
N ALA A 113 -29.13 -2.86 11.21
CA ALA A 113 -29.83 -3.70 10.24
C ALA A 113 -29.16 -5.08 10.23
N SER A 114 -29.66 -5.95 11.09
CA SER A 114 -29.52 -7.40 11.02
C SER A 114 -30.01 -7.92 9.66
N THR A 115 -29.11 -8.41 8.81
CA THR A 115 -29.46 -9.41 7.81
C THR A 115 -28.44 -10.55 7.83
N THR A 116 -28.95 -11.67 8.30
CA THR A 116 -28.44 -13.02 8.18
C THR A 116 -28.03 -13.36 6.75
N LYS A 117 -26.76 -13.80 6.61
CA LYS A 117 -26.33 -15.04 5.93
C LYS A 117 -27.19 -15.51 4.74
N ASP A 118 -26.65 -15.40 3.53
CA ASP A 118 -26.64 -16.57 2.63
C ASP A 118 -25.42 -16.56 1.70
N LYS A 119 -24.94 -17.77 1.44
CA LYS A 119 -23.65 -18.16 0.89
C LYS A 119 -23.98 -18.92 -0.37
N GLN A 120 -23.71 -18.35 -1.55
CA GLN A 120 -23.62 -19.17 -2.75
C GLN A 120 -22.38 -18.82 -3.59
N ARG A 121 -21.39 -19.68 -3.39
CA ARG A 121 -20.26 -19.95 -4.28
C ARG A 121 -20.79 -20.81 -5.44
N LYS A 122 -20.53 -20.43 -6.68
CA LYS A 122 -20.45 -21.40 -7.79
C LYS A 122 -19.49 -20.88 -8.86
N GLN A 123 -18.33 -21.54 -8.90
CA GLN A 123 -17.42 -21.65 -10.03
C GLN A 123 -17.96 -22.70 -11.02
N ASP A 124 -17.26 -22.80 -12.17
CA ASP A 124 -17.43 -23.67 -13.35
C ASP A 124 -18.20 -23.02 -14.52
N ARG A 125 -17.71 -22.97 -15.77
CA ARG A 125 -16.46 -23.45 -16.41
C ARG A 125 -16.46 -23.00 -17.90
N GLU A 126 -15.27 -22.69 -18.45
CA GLU A 126 -14.70 -22.90 -19.84
C GLU A 126 -15.64 -22.93 -21.08
N GLU A 127 -15.33 -22.50 -22.32
CA GLU A 127 -14.20 -21.86 -23.04
C GLU A 127 -14.65 -21.53 -24.49
N GLU A 128 -14.07 -20.45 -25.08
CA GLU A 128 -13.70 -20.22 -26.52
C GLU A 128 -14.74 -20.26 -27.68
N PRO A 129 -14.44 -19.77 -28.91
CA PRO A 129 -13.82 -18.49 -29.33
C PRO A 129 -14.56 -17.80 -30.51
N ASP A 130 -14.38 -16.50 -30.74
CA ASP A 130 -14.44 -15.91 -32.10
C ASP A 130 -13.74 -14.53 -32.16
N GLU A 131 -12.72 -14.42 -33.00
CA GLU A 131 -11.97 -13.21 -33.37
C GLU A 131 -12.35 -12.83 -34.83
N PRO A 132 -11.96 -11.67 -35.39
CA PRO A 132 -12.15 -10.28 -34.99
C PRO A 132 -12.90 -9.49 -36.10
N LYS A 133 -13.65 -8.42 -35.76
CA LYS A 133 -14.07 -7.41 -36.75
C LYS A 133 -13.71 -5.99 -36.35
N ARG A 134 -12.70 -5.48 -37.08
CA ARG A 134 -12.27 -4.09 -37.21
C ARG A 134 -13.45 -3.13 -37.37
N LYS A 135 -13.40 -1.97 -36.68
CA LYS A 135 -13.62 -0.63 -37.27
C LYS A 135 -13.41 0.51 -36.26
N ALA A 136 -12.37 1.29 -36.54
CA ALA A 136 -12.27 2.76 -36.56
C ALA A 136 -12.84 3.62 -35.41
N LYS A 137 -11.88 4.29 -34.74
CA LYS A 137 -11.86 5.70 -34.26
C LYS A 137 -13.12 6.26 -33.59
N ARG A 138 -13.01 6.51 -32.28
CA ARG A 138 -13.56 7.72 -31.64
C ARG A 138 -12.50 8.36 -30.75
N GLN A 139 -12.12 9.58 -31.12
CA GLN A 139 -11.27 10.48 -30.35
C GLN A 139 -11.95 10.83 -29.02
N LYS A 140 -11.19 10.89 -27.93
CA LYS A 140 -11.57 11.69 -26.76
C LYS A 140 -10.33 12.35 -26.18
N GLY A 141 -10.14 13.61 -26.55
CA GLY A 141 -9.13 14.48 -25.98
C GLY A 141 -9.42 14.75 -24.51
N ALA A 142 -8.45 14.40 -23.67
CA ALA A 142 -8.07 15.05 -22.42
C ALA A 142 -7.08 14.11 -21.71
N ASN A 143 -5.88 13.95 -22.27
CA ASN A 143 -4.63 13.41 -21.67
C ASN A 143 -3.50 13.22 -22.73
N SER A 144 -3.48 14.04 -23.78
CA SER A 144 -2.57 13.90 -24.94
C SER A 144 -1.09 13.75 -24.55
N ALA A 145 -0.66 14.46 -23.50
CA ALA A 145 0.73 14.44 -23.03
C ALA A 145 1.19 13.08 -22.45
N PHE A 146 0.28 12.27 -21.88
CA PHE A 146 0.66 10.99 -21.26
C PHE A 146 0.82 9.86 -22.29
N LEU A 147 0.15 9.99 -23.43
CA LEU A 147 0.23 9.07 -24.57
C LEU A 147 1.13 9.60 -25.69
N ALA A 148 1.81 10.72 -25.47
CA ALA A 148 2.70 11.30 -26.46
C ALA A 148 3.87 10.32 -26.71
N SER A 149 4.01 9.87 -27.96
CA SER A 149 5.16 9.11 -28.40
C SER A 149 6.39 10.00 -28.38
N LEU A 150 7.39 9.62 -27.60
CA LEU A 150 8.65 10.36 -27.46
C LEU A 150 9.77 9.58 -28.15
N PRO A 151 10.65 10.24 -28.91
CA PRO A 151 11.82 9.60 -29.48
C PRO A 151 12.73 9.09 -28.36
N LEU A 152 13.25 7.88 -28.57
CA LEU A 152 14.06 7.16 -27.60
C LEU A 152 15.54 7.27 -27.96
N SER A 153 16.41 7.29 -26.96
CA SER A 153 17.86 7.15 -27.16
C SER A 153 18.23 5.78 -27.71
N ASP A 154 19.34 5.67 -28.44
CA ASP A 154 19.85 4.42 -29.02
C ASP A 154 20.00 3.29 -28.00
N ALA A 155 20.49 3.59 -26.79
CA ALA A 155 20.61 2.61 -25.70
C ALA A 155 19.25 1.99 -25.33
N LEU A 156 18.20 2.81 -25.27
CA LEU A 156 16.84 2.38 -24.93
C LEU A 156 16.21 1.59 -26.08
N VAL A 157 16.45 1.98 -27.33
CA VAL A 157 16.01 1.21 -28.52
C VAL A 157 16.69 -0.17 -28.55
N LYS A 158 18.01 -0.21 -28.31
CA LYS A 158 18.81 -1.45 -28.22
C LYS A 158 18.33 -2.35 -27.08
N PHE A 159 17.93 -1.78 -25.94
CA PHE A 159 17.37 -2.55 -24.83
C PHE A 159 16.02 -3.18 -25.21
N LEU A 160 15.11 -2.40 -25.80
CA LEU A 160 13.75 -2.85 -26.12
C LEU A 160 13.71 -3.85 -27.29
N ASN A 161 14.69 -3.83 -28.20
CA ASN A 161 14.80 -4.73 -29.36
C ASN A 161 13.51 -4.84 -30.22
N THR A 162 12.63 -3.85 -30.17
CA THR A 162 11.31 -3.88 -30.84
C THR A 162 11.35 -3.22 -32.23
N GLY A 163 12.47 -2.59 -32.60
CA GLY A 163 12.60 -1.79 -33.83
C GLY A 163 11.86 -0.43 -33.77
N GLU A 164 11.19 -0.13 -32.67
CA GLU A 164 10.48 1.12 -32.44
C GLU A 164 11.43 2.20 -31.89
N ASN A 165 11.51 3.34 -32.56
CA ASN A 165 12.36 4.47 -32.16
C ASN A 165 11.61 5.57 -31.40
N ALA A 166 10.28 5.49 -31.31
CA ALA A 166 9.45 6.45 -30.59
C ALA A 166 8.29 5.76 -29.89
N LEU A 167 8.20 5.92 -28.56
CA LEU A 167 7.17 5.26 -27.75
C LEU A 167 6.64 6.17 -26.65
N PRO A 168 5.37 5.97 -26.23
CA PRO A 168 4.85 6.60 -25.03
C PRO A 168 5.66 6.19 -23.82
N ARG A 169 5.93 7.16 -22.94
CA ARG A 169 6.68 6.93 -21.71
C ARG A 169 6.10 5.81 -20.84
N SER A 170 4.78 5.67 -20.81
CA SER A 170 4.11 4.60 -20.08
C SER A 170 4.48 3.21 -20.58
N ASP A 171 4.65 3.05 -21.90
CA ASP A 171 4.88 1.75 -22.50
C ASP A 171 6.33 1.32 -22.35
N VAL A 172 7.27 2.26 -22.45
CA VAL A 172 8.68 2.04 -22.09
C VAL A 172 8.79 1.56 -20.63
N ILE A 173 8.12 2.25 -19.70
CA ILE A 173 8.12 1.88 -18.28
C ILE A 173 7.56 0.46 -18.09
N LYS A 174 6.43 0.13 -18.74
CA LYS A 174 5.84 -1.23 -18.67
C LYS A 174 6.84 -2.29 -19.16
N ARG A 175 7.46 -2.08 -20.32
CA ARG A 175 8.42 -3.04 -20.90
C ARG A 175 9.63 -3.28 -19.99
N ILE A 176 10.15 -2.22 -19.35
CA ILE A 176 11.24 -2.37 -18.37
C ILE A 176 10.76 -3.16 -17.15
N TRP A 177 9.55 -2.91 -16.65
CA TRP A 177 8.99 -3.68 -15.54
C TRP A 177 8.75 -5.15 -15.89
N ASP A 178 8.30 -5.43 -17.10
CA ASP A 178 8.09 -6.79 -17.58
C ASP A 178 9.44 -7.52 -17.67
N TYR A 179 10.48 -6.86 -18.18
CA TYR A 179 11.84 -7.39 -18.18
C TYR A 179 12.37 -7.69 -16.76
N ILE A 180 12.23 -6.75 -15.82
CA ILE A 180 12.65 -6.92 -14.42
C ILE A 180 11.98 -8.13 -13.78
N LYS A 181 10.68 -8.34 -14.04
CA LYS A 181 9.93 -9.47 -13.49
C LYS A 181 10.31 -10.79 -14.15
N GLN A 182 10.47 -10.82 -15.48
CA GLN A 182 10.84 -12.02 -16.22
C GLN A 182 12.23 -12.54 -15.82
N ASN A 183 13.16 -11.63 -15.54
CA ASN A 183 14.53 -11.96 -15.14
C ASN A 183 14.72 -12.02 -13.60
N ASN A 184 13.64 -11.89 -12.82
CA ASN A 184 13.66 -11.92 -11.35
C ASN A 184 14.68 -10.95 -10.72
N LEU A 185 14.81 -9.75 -11.28
CA LEU A 185 15.82 -8.76 -10.89
C LEU A 185 15.44 -7.94 -9.63
N GLN A 186 14.39 -8.32 -8.92
CA GLN A 186 14.05 -7.69 -7.63
C GLN A 186 14.88 -8.33 -6.53
N ASP A 187 15.44 -7.50 -5.64
CA ASP A 187 16.16 -8.00 -4.48
C ASP A 187 15.20 -8.83 -3.59
N PRO A 188 15.56 -10.08 -3.23
CA PRO A 188 14.71 -10.96 -2.43
C PRO A 188 14.52 -10.46 -0.99
N SER A 189 15.49 -9.70 -0.47
CA SER A 189 15.45 -9.10 0.87
C SER A 189 14.65 -7.81 0.88
N ASP A 190 14.82 -6.96 -0.13
CA ASP A 190 14.03 -5.74 -0.33
C ASP A 190 13.45 -5.67 -1.75
N ARG A 191 12.21 -6.12 -1.93
CA ARG A 191 11.51 -6.09 -3.24
C ARG A 191 11.32 -4.69 -3.84
N ARG A 192 11.69 -3.62 -3.12
CA ARG A 192 11.71 -2.26 -3.66
C ARG A 192 13.00 -1.98 -4.42
N MET A 193 14.05 -2.74 -4.19
CA MET A 193 15.35 -2.62 -4.85
C MET A 193 15.40 -3.54 -6.07
N ILE A 194 15.92 -3.00 -7.16
CA ILE A 194 16.18 -3.70 -8.40
C ILE A 194 17.69 -3.87 -8.53
N LEU A 195 18.13 -5.11 -8.75
CA LEU A 195 19.50 -5.48 -9.05
C LEU A 195 19.69 -5.43 -10.57
N CYS A 196 20.52 -4.52 -11.06
CA CYS A 196 20.73 -4.38 -12.49
C CYS A 196 21.59 -5.53 -13.00
N ASP A 197 21.12 -6.21 -14.04
CA ASP A 197 21.92 -7.09 -14.88
C ASP A 197 22.73 -6.28 -15.90
N ASP A 198 23.54 -6.93 -16.72
CA ASP A 198 24.42 -6.26 -17.68
C ASP A 198 23.64 -5.32 -18.62
N LYS A 199 22.42 -5.68 -19.02
CA LYS A 199 21.58 -4.85 -19.89
C LYS A 199 21.02 -3.62 -19.18
N LEU A 200 20.54 -3.77 -17.95
CA LEU A 200 20.06 -2.62 -17.17
C LEU A 200 21.22 -1.72 -16.73
N LYS A 201 22.41 -2.29 -16.49
CA LYS A 201 23.63 -1.50 -16.22
C LYS A 201 24.08 -0.73 -17.45
N GLU A 202 24.04 -1.33 -18.63
CA GLU A 202 24.33 -0.61 -19.89
C GLU A 202 23.32 0.52 -20.14
N LEU A 203 22.05 0.32 -19.77
CA LEU A 203 21.01 1.32 -19.96
C LEU A 203 21.06 2.46 -18.93
N PHE A 204 21.16 2.15 -17.64
CA PHE A 204 21.01 3.12 -16.56
C PHE A 204 22.32 3.51 -15.87
N GLU A 205 23.43 2.84 -16.17
CA GLU A 205 24.76 3.08 -15.58
C GLU A 205 24.77 2.99 -14.05
N VAL A 206 23.88 2.16 -13.48
CA VAL A 206 23.77 1.93 -12.03
C VAL A 206 23.70 0.44 -11.74
N ASP A 207 24.34 0.01 -10.66
CA ASP A 207 24.30 -1.40 -10.22
C ASP A 207 22.97 -1.77 -9.57
N THR A 208 22.36 -0.84 -8.84
CA THR A 208 21.07 -1.04 -8.19
C THR A 208 20.28 0.26 -8.16
N PHE A 209 18.96 0.17 -8.19
CA PHE A 209 18.09 1.33 -8.00
C PHE A 209 16.76 0.92 -7.36
N GLN A 210 16.02 1.91 -6.84
CA GLN A 210 14.72 1.67 -6.24
C GLN A 210 13.61 1.69 -7.30
N GLY A 211 12.71 0.72 -7.33
CA GLY A 211 11.75 0.54 -8.44
C GLY A 211 10.92 1.77 -8.83
N PHE A 212 10.58 2.66 -7.90
CA PHE A 212 9.85 3.89 -8.24
C PHE A 212 10.71 4.96 -8.94
N THR A 213 12.04 4.83 -8.94
CA THR A 213 12.96 5.76 -9.61
C THR A 213 13.17 5.46 -11.09
N VAL A 214 12.67 4.34 -11.63
CA VAL A 214 12.72 4.00 -13.07
C VAL A 214 12.28 5.17 -13.94
N SER A 215 11.20 5.85 -13.55
CA SER A 215 10.74 7.05 -14.25
C SER A 215 11.82 8.14 -14.29
N LYS A 216 12.50 8.40 -13.17
CA LYS A 216 13.55 9.41 -13.11
C LYS A 216 14.74 9.03 -14.01
N LEU A 217 15.19 7.78 -13.95
CA LEU A 217 16.30 7.27 -14.77
C LEU A 217 15.99 7.39 -16.26
N LEU A 218 14.77 7.04 -16.67
CA LEU A 218 14.36 7.14 -18.07
C LEU A 218 14.28 8.57 -18.61
N LYS A 219 14.23 9.59 -17.76
CA LYS A 219 14.10 10.99 -18.20
C LYS A 219 15.24 11.38 -19.15
N ASN A 220 16.43 10.82 -18.97
CA ASN A 220 17.60 11.13 -19.79
C ASN A 220 17.60 10.38 -21.14
N HIS A 221 16.73 9.38 -21.30
CA HIS A 221 16.62 8.56 -22.51
C HIS A 221 15.47 8.97 -23.44
N PHE A 222 14.66 9.95 -23.03
CA PHE A 222 13.66 10.57 -23.89
C PHE A 222 14.23 11.83 -24.50
N ILE A 223 14.44 11.79 -25.82
CA ILE A 223 14.92 12.94 -26.57
C ILE A 223 13.75 13.92 -26.70
N LYS A 224 13.99 15.20 -26.43
CA LYS A 224 12.98 16.23 -26.73
C LYS A 224 13.00 16.43 -28.24
N PRO A 225 11.86 16.32 -28.95
CA PRO A 225 11.82 16.76 -30.34
C PRO A 225 12.20 18.24 -30.36
N GLU A 226 13.26 18.57 -31.10
CA GLU A 226 13.64 19.94 -31.41
C GLU A 226 12.41 20.63 -32.02
N GLN A 227 12.02 21.78 -31.45
CA GLN A 227 10.84 22.53 -31.86
C GLN A 227 11.07 23.27 -33.16
#